data_AF-A0A504HQZ9-F1
#
_entry.id   AF-A0A504HQZ9-F1
#
_cell.length_a   1.000
_cell.length_b   1.000
_cell.length_c   1.000
_cell.angle_alpha   90.00
_cell.angle_beta   90.00
_cell.angle_gamma   90.00
#
_symmetry.space_group_name_H-M   'P 1'
#
loop_
_entity.id
_entity.type
_entity.pdbx_description
1 polymer ?
#
loop_
_entity_poly.entity_id
_entity_poly.type
_entity_poly.pdbx_seq_one_letter_code
_entity_poly.pdbx_strand_id
1 'polypeptide(L)' 'VGYLSSGGYGYTVEKNIGYGYVRNAGGVSDDFLASGYYELVVAMQRTPAKIHLEPMYDPAGTRIKA' A
#
# COMPACT_ATOMS: atom_id res chain seq x y z
N VAL A 1 7.98 11.80 -1.58
CA VAL A 1 8.42 10.42 -1.22
C VAL A 1 8.09 10.13 0.24
N GLY A 2 7.97 8.86 0.64
CA GLY A 2 7.29 8.41 1.85
C GLY A 2 8.05 7.42 2.73
N TYR A 3 7.38 6.82 3.73
CA TYR A 3 7.92 5.75 4.57
C TYR A 3 6.83 4.77 5.02
N LEU A 4 7.22 3.53 5.32
CA LEU A 4 6.35 2.53 5.96
C LEU A 4 6.30 2.74 7.47
N SER A 5 5.10 2.75 8.05
CA SER A 5 4.89 2.77 9.51
C SER A 5 4.74 1.36 10.07
N SER A 6 4.23 0.43 9.28
CA SER A 6 4.00 -0.96 9.68
C SER A 6 4.14 -1.90 8.49
N GLY A 7 4.38 -3.18 8.79
CA GLY A 7 4.44 -4.23 7.78
C GLY A 7 4.23 -5.61 8.39
N GLY A 8 3.78 -6.55 7.57
CA GLY A 8 3.52 -7.93 7.98
C GLY A 8 3.10 -8.80 6.82
N TYR A 9 2.82 -10.08 7.09
CA TYR A 9 2.31 -11.01 6.10
C TYR A 9 0.78 -11.09 6.19
N GLY A 10 0.09 -10.73 5.12
CA GLY A 10 -1.36 -10.84 5.02
C GLY A 10 -1.75 -12.25 4.61
N TYR A 11 -2.03 -13.13 5.57
CA TYR A 11 -2.37 -14.54 5.31
C TYR A 11 -3.57 -14.72 4.38
N THR A 12 -4.58 -13.84 4.45
CA THR A 12 -5.76 -13.92 3.58
C THR A 12 -5.46 -13.62 2.11
N VAL A 13 -4.41 -12.84 1.84
CA VAL A 13 -4.00 -12.45 0.47
C VAL A 13 -2.66 -13.05 0.06
N GLU A 14 -2.06 -13.86 0.93
CA GLU A 14 -0.79 -14.58 0.78
C GLU A 14 0.40 -13.70 0.36
N LYS A 15 0.45 -12.45 0.86
CA LYS A 15 1.48 -11.48 0.47
C LYS A 15 2.03 -10.68 1.64
N ASN A 16 3.28 -10.24 1.50
CA ASN A 16 3.85 -9.21 2.36
C ASN A 16 3.15 -7.87 2.07
N ILE A 17 2.70 -7.20 3.12
CA ILE A 17 2.01 -5.91 3.06
C ILE A 17 2.79 -4.91 3.90
N GLY A 18 3.00 -3.72 3.33
CA GLY A 18 3.46 -2.55 4.06
C GLY A 18 2.37 -1.48 4.08
N TYR A 19 2.22 -0.79 5.21
CA TYR A 19 1.37 0.39 5.31
C TYR A 19 2.21 1.59 5.70
N GLY A 20 1.90 2.75 5.13
CA GLY A 20 2.76 3.92 5.25
C GLY A 20 2.17 5.18 4.64
N TYR A 21 2.97 6.24 4.66
CA TYR A 21 2.58 7.55 4.18
C TYR A 21 3.37 7.92 2.94
N VAL A 22 2.68 8.42 1.92
CA VAL A 22 3.28 9.08 0.77
C VAL A 22 3.17 10.59 0.96
N ARG A 23 4.24 11.33 0.65
CA ARG A 23 4.26 12.80 0.69
C ARG A 23 4.62 13.37 -0.66
N ASN A 24 3.98 14.46 -1.05
CA ASN A 24 4.34 15.28 -2.20
C ASN A 24 4.05 16.75 -1.87
N ALA A 25 4.97 17.65 -2.16
CA ALA A 25 4.85 19.07 -1.80
C ALA A 25 3.70 19.76 -2.55
N GLY A 26 3.41 19.32 -3.79
CA GLY A 26 2.27 19.79 -4.58
C GLY A 26 0.93 19.15 -4.21
N GLY A 27 0.88 18.36 -3.14
CA GLY A 27 -0.30 17.57 -2.77
C GLY A 27 -0.25 16.15 -3.32
N VAL A 28 -1.04 15.27 -2.69
CA VAL A 28 -1.14 13.85 -3.01
C VAL A 28 -2.57 13.57 -3.45
N SER A 29 -2.80 13.45 -4.75
CA SER A 29 -4.08 13.05 -5.34
C SER A 29 -4.09 11.55 -5.68
N ASP A 30 -5.27 10.99 -5.91
CA ASP A 30 -5.40 9.59 -6.33
C ASP A 30 -4.71 9.32 -7.68
N ASP A 31 -4.78 10.25 -8.64
CA ASP A 31 -4.07 10.14 -9.92
C ASP A 31 -2.54 10.14 -9.74
N PHE A 32 -2.04 10.99 -8.84
CA PHE A 32 -0.63 11.00 -8.47
C PHE A 32 -0.24 9.67 -7.84
N LEU A 33 -1.10 9.11 -6.99
CA LEU A 33 -0.84 7.82 -6.37
C LEU A 33 -0.86 6.68 -7.39
N ALA A 34 -1.84 6.65 -8.29
CA ALA A 34 -2.05 5.58 -9.27
C ALA A 34 -1.01 5.55 -10.39
N SER A 35 -0.48 6.72 -10.79
CA SER A 35 0.56 6.84 -11.83
C SER A 35 1.98 6.59 -11.33
N GLY A 36 2.18 6.53 -10.02
CA GLY A 36 3.49 6.33 -9.40
C GLY A 36 4.03 4.91 -9.57
N TYR A 37 5.34 4.80 -9.76
CA TYR A 37 6.08 3.55 -9.58
C TYR A 37 6.63 3.50 -8.15
N TYR A 38 6.29 2.45 -7.41
CA TYR A 38 6.66 2.30 -6.01
C TYR A 38 7.66 1.17 -5.84
N GLU A 39 8.64 1.42 -4.97
CA GLU A 39 9.60 0.44 -4.53
C GLU A 39 9.78 0.57 -3.03
N LEU A 40 10.00 -0.57 -2.38
CA LEU A 40 10.34 -0.65 -0.97
C LEU A 40 11.79 -1.09 -0.84
N VAL A 41 12.52 -0.48 0.09
CA VAL A 41 13.86 -0.94 0.44
C VAL A 41 13.72 -2.00 1.54
N VAL A 42 13.92 -3.26 1.17
CA VAL A 42 13.90 -4.41 2.10
C VAL A 42 15.31 -4.95 2.17
N ALA A 43 15.92 -4.95 3.37
CA ALA A 43 17.29 -5.41 3.57
C ALA A 43 18.29 -4.83 2.54
N MET A 44 18.23 -3.51 2.31
CA MET A 44 19.06 -2.77 1.34
C MET A 44 18.80 -3.11 -0.14
N GLN A 45 17.74 -3.84 -0.47
CA GLN A 45 17.35 -4.16 -1.84
C GLN A 45 16.06 -3.44 -2.21
N ARG A 46 16.01 -2.84 -3.42
CA ARG A 46 14.79 -2.25 -3.96
C ARG A 46 13.89 -3.36 -4.47
N THR A 47 12.72 -3.48 -3.86
CA THR A 47 11.69 -4.46 -4.24
C THR A 47 10.50 -3.71 -4.82
N PRO A 48 10.06 -4.02 -6.05
CA PRO A 48 8.87 -3.43 -6.63
C PRO A 48 7.64 -3.64 -5.75
N ALA A 49 6.85 -2.58 -5.58
CA ALA A 49 5.62 -2.60 -4.81
C ALA A 49 4.49 -1.97 -5.62
N LYS A 50 3.27 -2.44 -5.36
CA LYS A 50 2.05 -1.87 -5.90
C LYS A 50 1.28 -1.19 -4.78
N ILE A 51 0.89 0.07 -5.00
CA ILE A 51 0.02 0.77 -4.06
C ILE A 51 -1.42 0.26 -4.19
N HIS A 52 -2.12 0.18 -3.07
CA HIS A 52 -3.53 -0.18 -3.00
C HIS A 52 -4.27 0.94 -2.27
N LEU A 53 -5.31 1.49 -2.88
CA LEU A 53 -6.15 2.55 -2.31
C LEU A 53 -7.40 2.00 -1.60
N GLU A 54 -7.71 0.73 -1.84
CA GLU A 54 -8.83 0.02 -1.24
C GLU A 54 -8.34 -1.14 -0.36
N PRO A 55 -9.18 -1.61 0.58
CA PRO A 55 -8.89 -2.83 1.31
C PRO A 55 -8.63 -4.00 0.35
N MET A 56 -7.53 -4.72 0.56
CA MET A 56 -7.21 -5.90 -0.25
C MET A 56 -8.14 -7.10 0.04
N TYR A 57 -8.96 -7.03 1.08
CA TYR A 57 -9.92 -8.06 1.46
C TYR A 57 -11.27 -7.44 1.82
N ASP A 58 -12.34 -7.99 1.24
CA ASP A 58 -13.73 -7.52 1.39
C ASP A 58 -13.91 -6.00 1.27
N PRO A 59 -13.51 -5.37 0.13
CA PRO A 59 -13.62 -3.92 -0.03
C PRO A 59 -15.07 -3.41 0.07
N ALA A 60 -16.07 -4.23 -0.28
CA ALA A 60 -17.49 -3.89 -0.15
C ALA A 60 -18.02 -4.01 1.30
N GLY A 61 -17.25 -4.60 2.21
CA GLY A 61 -17.64 -4.83 3.61
C GLY A 61 -18.85 -5.76 3.75
N THR A 62 -19.03 -6.68 2.80
CA THR A 62 -20.22 -7.57 2.76
C THR A 62 -20.26 -8.54 3.92
N ARG A 63 -19.10 -8.91 4.48
CA ARG A 63 -19.01 -9.90 5.57
C ARG A 63 -19.40 -9.36 6.94
N ILE A 64 -19.40 -8.03 7.11
CA ILE A 64 -19.66 -7.38 8.41
C ILE A 64 -21.03 -6.70 8.49
N LYS A 65 -21.73 -6.54 7.36
CA LYS A 65 -23.00 -5.78 7.26
C LYS A 65 -24.26 -6.65 7.44
N ALA A 66 -24.10 -7.92 7.85
CA ALA A 66 -25.20 -8.85 8.09
C ALA A 66 -25.89 -8.61 9.43
#